data_AF-A0A1F5A4S6-F1
#
_entry.id   AF-A0A1F5A4S6-F1
#
_cell.length_a   1.000
_cell.length_b   1.000
_cell.length_c   1.000
_cell.angle_alpha   90.00
_cell.angle_beta   90.00
_cell.angle_gamma   90.00
#
_symmetry.space_group_name_H-M   'P 1'
#
loop_
_entity.id
_entity.type
_entity.pdbx_description
1 polymer ?
#
loop_
_entity_poly.entity_id
_entity_poly.type
_entity_poly.pdbx_seq_one_letter_code
_entity_poly.pdbx_strand_id
1 'polypeptide(L)'
;MTKRRRIAAALALFLALPAALRADWKSELNSRLGRSPDYRAARDYLAEEAKKLEPEDRRTAALILAFLTAKLGEKDREMDLVADYFEAYRDYDPDFGFLDDYTIRDFLSFWARWKRSYPLVSDISLLAYDRGVATGIPGSVDIGLDILNEAFYRVSLGPYILEGGYWPAGYHILTIPLRGLFERSESYEFVLDLKSADLIVRKPIRLRVDIADVSAPVPSSRREARSTAAGVPLKPIQEGELSLYIDGKLVLRSRKIAAKPASFAFPLGGPLMPGQKPYMPPPKDNPMAHGVDVISALALAYKALKDLVIKRPPPVSPPSYQKVSSLSFAYPRTTAEGETVSARASLSLSPARGIILRE
;
A
#
# COMPACT_ATOMS: atom_id res chain seq x y z
N MET A 1 15.35 40.16 -49.26
CA MET A 1 14.80 39.04 -48.45
C MET A 1 14.03 38.09 -49.37
N THR A 2 14.52 36.87 -49.55
CA THR A 2 14.07 35.90 -50.55
C THR A 2 12.68 35.32 -50.23
N LYS A 3 11.85 35.09 -51.26
CA LYS A 3 10.47 34.54 -51.19
C LYS A 3 10.32 33.36 -50.21
N ARG A 4 11.34 32.51 -50.08
CA ARG A 4 11.38 31.36 -49.16
C ARG A 4 11.33 31.75 -47.67
N ARG A 5 11.96 32.86 -47.26
CA ARG A 5 11.90 33.34 -45.87
C ARG A 5 10.51 33.89 -45.50
N ARG A 6 9.78 34.48 -46.44
CA ARG A 6 8.40 34.95 -46.22
C ARG A 6 7.41 33.80 -46.09
N ILE A 7 7.58 32.74 -46.89
CA ILE A 7 6.74 31.53 -46.80
C ILE A 7 7.02 30.79 -45.49
N ALA A 8 8.28 30.66 -45.07
CA ALA A 8 8.64 30.05 -43.79
C ALA A 8 8.10 30.86 -42.58
N ALA A 9 8.17 32.19 -42.63
CA ALA A 9 7.59 33.06 -41.60
C ALA A 9 6.05 32.98 -41.56
N ALA A 10 5.40 32.90 -42.71
CA ALA A 10 3.95 32.74 -42.80
C ALA A 10 3.50 31.36 -42.30
N LEU A 11 4.25 30.28 -42.59
CA LEU A 11 3.99 28.95 -42.04
C LEU A 11 4.22 28.90 -40.52
N ALA A 12 5.26 29.58 -40.01
CA ALA A 12 5.53 29.67 -38.58
C ALA A 12 4.44 30.47 -37.84
N LEU A 13 3.92 31.54 -38.45
CA LEU A 13 2.74 32.24 -37.91
C LEU A 13 1.50 31.35 -37.95
N PHE A 14 1.23 30.66 -39.06
CA PHE A 14 0.05 29.77 -39.17
C PHE A 14 0.11 28.56 -38.24
N LEU A 15 1.31 28.05 -37.93
CA LEU A 15 1.53 26.98 -36.95
C LEU A 15 1.48 27.48 -35.49
N ALA A 16 1.69 28.79 -35.25
CA ALA A 16 1.55 29.41 -33.93
C ALA A 16 0.12 29.93 -33.65
N LEU A 17 -0.69 30.17 -34.69
CA LEU A 17 -2.07 30.63 -34.57
C LEU A 17 -3.03 29.68 -33.81
N PRO A 18 -2.95 28.33 -33.88
CA PRO A 18 -3.90 27.48 -33.15
C PRO A 18 -3.74 27.54 -31.61
N ALA A 19 -2.58 28.01 -31.10
CA ALA A 19 -2.39 28.27 -29.68
C ALA A 19 -2.99 29.62 -29.22
N ALA A 20 -3.12 30.58 -30.14
CA ALA A 20 -3.63 31.93 -29.85
C ALA A 20 -5.12 32.14 -30.19
N LEU A 21 -5.73 31.22 -30.96
CA LEU A 21 -7.14 31.29 -31.40
C LEU A 21 -8.10 30.39 -30.60
N ARG A 22 -7.60 29.59 -29.64
CA ARG A 22 -8.47 29.12 -28.56
C ARG A 22 -8.75 30.34 -27.68
N ALA A 23 -10.02 30.71 -27.53
CA ALA A 23 -10.42 31.67 -26.50
C ALA A 23 -9.76 31.20 -25.19
N ASP A 24 -8.92 32.04 -24.60
CA ASP A 24 -8.16 31.67 -23.41
C ASP A 24 -9.16 31.35 -22.30
N TRP A 25 -9.33 30.05 -22.01
CA TRP A 25 -10.35 29.56 -21.12
C TRP A 25 -10.22 30.17 -19.71
N LYS A 26 -9.00 30.59 -19.36
CA LYS A 26 -8.64 31.29 -18.12
C LYS A 26 -9.30 32.67 -18.04
N SER A 27 -9.21 33.44 -19.12
CA SER A 27 -9.86 34.76 -19.24
C SER A 27 -11.39 34.63 -19.16
N GLU A 28 -11.93 33.67 -19.89
CA GLU A 28 -13.38 33.40 -19.93
C GLU A 28 -13.90 32.92 -18.56
N LEU A 29 -13.15 32.05 -17.86
CA LEU A 29 -13.45 31.65 -16.49
C LEU A 29 -13.44 32.85 -15.53
N ASN A 30 -12.40 33.70 -15.59
CA ASN A 30 -12.31 34.89 -14.75
C ASN A 30 -13.45 35.89 -14.97
N SER A 31 -13.94 36.01 -16.21
CA SER A 31 -15.08 36.88 -16.51
C SER A 31 -16.36 36.49 -15.75
N ARG A 32 -16.52 35.19 -15.42
CA ARG A 32 -17.65 34.66 -14.63
C ARG A 32 -17.42 34.75 -13.12
N LEU A 33 -16.17 34.72 -12.70
CA LEU A 33 -15.81 34.74 -11.28
C LEU A 33 -15.76 36.17 -10.73
N GLY A 34 -15.11 37.09 -11.45
CA GLY A 34 -15.07 38.54 -11.22
C GLY A 34 -15.47 39.09 -9.84
N ARG A 35 -16.18 40.22 -9.81
CA ARG A 35 -16.58 40.88 -8.56
C ARG A 35 -17.88 40.31 -7.96
N SER A 36 -18.69 39.69 -8.80
CA SER A 36 -19.96 39.05 -8.42
C SER A 36 -19.99 37.66 -9.05
N PRO A 37 -19.40 36.66 -8.37
CA PRO A 37 -19.16 35.36 -8.96
C PRO A 37 -20.45 34.61 -9.26
N ASP A 38 -20.61 34.19 -10.52
CA ASP A 38 -21.58 33.16 -10.89
C ASP A 38 -20.88 31.79 -10.91
N TYR A 39 -20.80 31.16 -9.74
CA TYR A 39 -20.17 29.85 -9.57
C TYR A 39 -20.86 28.75 -10.39
N ARG A 40 -22.16 28.86 -10.65
CA ARG A 40 -22.90 27.87 -11.44
C ARG A 40 -22.52 27.98 -12.91
N ALA A 41 -22.57 29.18 -13.48
CA ALA A 41 -22.16 29.41 -14.85
C ALA A 41 -20.67 29.08 -15.07
N ALA A 42 -19.81 29.42 -14.10
CA ALA A 42 -18.39 29.07 -14.15
C ALA A 42 -18.16 27.55 -14.18
N ARG A 43 -18.89 26.79 -13.35
CA ARG A 43 -18.77 25.33 -13.31
C ARG A 43 -19.22 24.70 -14.61
N ASP A 44 -20.38 25.10 -15.11
CA ASP A 44 -20.98 24.49 -16.31
C ASP A 44 -20.12 24.81 -17.55
N TYR A 45 -19.57 26.02 -17.64
CA TYR A 45 -18.57 26.38 -18.65
C TYR A 45 -17.30 25.52 -18.56
N LEU A 46 -16.70 25.46 -17.37
CA LEU A 46 -15.43 24.76 -17.17
C LEU A 46 -15.56 23.25 -17.38
N ALA A 47 -16.72 22.65 -17.06
CA ALA A 47 -16.99 21.23 -17.24
C ALA A 47 -17.02 20.83 -18.73
N GLU A 48 -17.57 21.70 -19.59
CA GLU A 48 -17.55 21.48 -21.04
C GLU A 48 -16.20 21.79 -21.66
N GLU A 49 -15.53 22.85 -21.18
CA GLU A 49 -14.25 23.24 -21.74
C GLU A 49 -13.13 22.28 -21.36
N ALA A 50 -13.12 21.73 -20.13
CA ALA A 50 -12.12 20.77 -19.66
C ALA A 50 -11.98 19.53 -20.57
N LYS A 51 -13.04 19.12 -21.27
CA LYS A 51 -13.03 18.01 -22.23
C LYS A 51 -12.15 18.29 -23.45
N LYS A 52 -11.96 19.57 -23.80
CA LYS A 52 -11.21 20.05 -24.97
C LYS A 52 -9.81 20.53 -24.64
N LEU A 53 -9.52 20.75 -23.36
CA LEU A 53 -8.23 21.24 -22.89
C LEU A 53 -7.13 20.19 -23.05
N GLU A 54 -5.90 20.70 -23.19
CA GLU A 54 -4.69 19.90 -23.14
C GLU A 54 -4.53 19.23 -21.77
N PRO A 55 -3.76 18.13 -21.65
CA PRO A 55 -3.64 17.39 -20.39
C PRO A 55 -3.19 18.22 -19.19
N GLU A 56 -2.34 19.24 -19.39
CA GLU A 56 -1.88 20.13 -18.31
C GLU A 56 -2.99 21.06 -17.83
N ASP A 57 -3.63 21.81 -18.74
CA ASP A 57 -4.74 22.70 -18.41
C ASP A 57 -5.96 21.93 -17.88
N ARG A 58 -6.18 20.69 -18.33
CA ARG A 58 -7.25 19.82 -17.82
C ARG A 58 -7.05 19.49 -16.34
N ARG A 59 -5.80 19.31 -15.88
CA ARG A 59 -5.49 19.10 -14.45
C ARG A 59 -5.92 20.30 -13.64
N THR A 60 -5.49 21.49 -14.06
CA THR A 60 -5.85 22.76 -13.44
C THR A 60 -7.36 22.96 -13.39
N ALA A 61 -8.04 22.72 -14.51
CA ALA A 61 -9.50 22.79 -14.61
C ALA A 61 -10.20 21.79 -13.67
N ALA A 62 -9.71 20.56 -13.55
CA ALA A 62 -10.29 19.55 -12.67
C ALA A 62 -10.29 19.99 -11.20
N LEU A 63 -9.21 20.62 -10.72
CA LEU A 63 -9.15 21.11 -9.34
C LEU A 63 -10.07 22.31 -9.12
N ILE A 64 -10.16 23.21 -10.10
CA ILE A 64 -11.08 24.36 -10.03
C ILE A 64 -12.53 23.89 -10.06
N LEU A 65 -12.88 22.84 -10.83
CA LEU A 65 -14.21 22.25 -10.82
C LEU A 65 -14.61 21.76 -9.42
N ALA A 66 -13.69 21.13 -8.70
CA ALA A 66 -13.93 20.73 -7.32
C ALA A 66 -14.21 21.95 -6.41
N PHE A 67 -13.41 23.03 -6.56
CA PHE A 67 -13.62 24.29 -5.83
C PHE A 67 -14.99 24.94 -6.13
N LEU A 68 -15.38 25.03 -7.41
CA LEU A 68 -16.67 25.60 -7.80
C LEU A 68 -17.83 24.78 -7.23
N THR A 69 -17.69 23.46 -7.22
CA THR A 69 -18.67 22.54 -6.63
C THR A 69 -18.80 22.75 -5.11
N ALA A 70 -17.68 22.99 -4.42
CA ALA A 70 -17.66 23.36 -3.01
C ALA A 70 -18.39 24.69 -2.75
N LYS A 71 -18.17 25.69 -3.60
CA LYS A 71 -18.84 27.01 -3.50
C LYS A 71 -20.35 26.93 -3.72
N LEU A 72 -20.82 25.93 -4.46
CA LEU A 72 -22.25 25.63 -4.64
C LEU A 72 -22.86 24.79 -3.50
N GLY A 73 -22.06 24.35 -2.52
CA GLY A 73 -22.50 23.54 -1.38
C GLY A 73 -22.71 22.05 -1.69
N GLU A 74 -22.28 21.59 -2.87
CA GLU A 74 -22.46 20.20 -3.34
C GLU A 74 -21.35 19.28 -2.78
N LYS A 75 -21.35 19.04 -1.46
CA LYS A 75 -20.28 18.32 -0.74
C LYS A 75 -19.93 16.94 -1.31
N ASP A 76 -20.93 16.16 -1.71
CA ASP A 76 -20.71 14.80 -2.24
C ASP A 76 -19.87 14.83 -3.53
N ARG A 77 -20.23 15.74 -4.45
CA ARG A 77 -19.53 15.91 -5.72
C ARG A 77 -18.16 16.54 -5.52
N GLU A 78 -18.02 17.46 -4.57
CA GLU A 78 -16.72 18.00 -4.16
C GLU A 78 -15.78 16.86 -3.75
N MET A 79 -16.23 15.99 -2.85
CA MET A 79 -15.44 14.84 -2.37
C MET A 79 -15.02 13.93 -3.52
N ASP A 80 -15.95 13.56 -4.41
CA ASP A 80 -15.66 12.69 -5.54
C ASP A 80 -14.62 13.30 -6.50
N LEU A 81 -14.78 14.59 -6.85
CA LEU A 81 -13.86 15.31 -7.73
C LEU A 81 -12.47 15.48 -7.11
N VAL A 82 -12.39 15.75 -5.81
CA VAL A 82 -11.11 15.86 -5.09
C VAL A 82 -10.40 14.51 -5.03
N ALA A 83 -11.13 13.43 -4.72
CA ALA A 83 -10.56 12.09 -4.73
C ALA A 83 -10.03 11.72 -6.13
N ASP A 84 -10.79 12.03 -7.18
CA ASP A 84 -10.35 11.85 -8.56
C ASP A 84 -9.09 12.65 -8.88
N TYR A 85 -9.02 13.91 -8.43
CA TYR A 85 -7.86 14.75 -8.63
C TYR A 85 -6.60 14.16 -7.96
N PHE A 86 -6.66 13.79 -6.68
CA PHE A 86 -5.51 13.25 -5.96
C PHE A 86 -5.06 11.89 -6.51
N GLU A 87 -5.99 10.99 -6.85
CA GLU A 87 -5.63 9.68 -7.39
C GLU A 87 -5.08 9.75 -8.82
N ALA A 88 -5.58 10.67 -9.64
CA ALA A 88 -5.11 10.84 -11.02
C ALA A 88 -3.80 11.62 -11.11
N TYR A 89 -3.61 12.64 -10.27
CA TYR A 89 -2.53 13.61 -10.43
C TYR A 89 -1.52 13.66 -9.28
N ARG A 90 -1.67 12.80 -8.25
CA ARG A 90 -0.66 12.54 -7.22
C ARG A 90 -0.11 13.80 -6.53
N ASP A 91 -0.99 14.69 -6.09
CA ASP A 91 -0.63 15.97 -5.44
C ASP A 91 0.18 16.94 -6.33
N TYR A 92 0.03 16.84 -7.66
CA TYR A 92 0.49 17.89 -8.55
C TYR A 92 -0.11 19.25 -8.13
N ASP A 93 0.73 20.29 -8.13
CA ASP A 93 0.36 21.66 -7.75
C ASP A 93 0.35 22.56 -9.00
N PRO A 94 -0.82 22.79 -9.62
CA PRO A 94 -0.93 23.63 -10.79
C PRO A 94 -0.66 25.10 -10.47
N ASP A 95 -0.28 25.85 -11.49
CA ASP A 95 -0.21 27.30 -11.39
C ASP A 95 -1.61 27.93 -11.50
N PHE A 96 -2.00 28.67 -10.46
CA PHE A 96 -3.28 29.38 -10.36
C PHE A 96 -3.13 30.90 -10.46
N GLY A 97 -1.95 31.41 -10.84
CA GLY A 97 -1.67 32.85 -10.95
C GLY A 97 -2.55 33.60 -11.94
N PHE A 98 -3.33 32.89 -12.78
CA PHE A 98 -4.31 33.51 -13.67
C PHE A 98 -5.62 33.87 -12.97
N LEU A 99 -5.95 33.27 -11.82
CA LEU A 99 -7.17 33.61 -11.08
C LEU A 99 -7.08 35.03 -10.51
N ASP A 100 -8.21 35.71 -10.42
CA ASP A 100 -8.27 37.05 -9.82
C ASP A 100 -8.02 37.01 -8.30
N ASP A 101 -7.58 38.14 -7.73
CA ASP A 101 -7.11 38.26 -6.34
C ASP A 101 -8.11 37.78 -5.28
N TYR A 102 -9.41 37.90 -5.55
CA TYR A 102 -10.46 37.45 -4.63
C TYR A 102 -10.62 35.93 -4.70
N THR A 103 -10.76 35.39 -5.91
CA THR A 103 -10.92 33.95 -6.13
C THR A 103 -9.69 33.18 -5.68
N ILE A 104 -8.48 33.66 -5.99
CA ILE A 104 -7.24 32.93 -5.68
C ILE A 104 -7.07 32.72 -4.17
N ARG A 105 -7.41 33.71 -3.33
CA ARG A 105 -7.31 33.58 -1.86
C ARG A 105 -8.25 32.51 -1.29
N ASP A 106 -9.48 32.52 -1.76
CA ASP A 106 -10.49 31.53 -1.39
C ASP A 106 -10.12 30.13 -1.90
N PHE A 107 -9.63 30.06 -3.13
CA PHE A 107 -9.17 28.82 -3.76
C PHE A 107 -7.99 28.21 -3.00
N LEU A 108 -6.97 29.02 -2.66
CA LEU A 108 -5.81 28.54 -1.91
C LEU A 108 -6.20 28.01 -0.52
N SER A 109 -7.18 28.65 0.13
CA SER A 109 -7.71 28.17 1.41
C SER A 109 -8.42 26.83 1.27
N PHE A 110 -9.24 26.68 0.22
CA PHE A 110 -9.88 25.42 -0.15
C PHE A 110 -8.83 24.32 -0.43
N TRP A 111 -7.80 24.65 -1.21
CA TRP A 111 -6.79 23.70 -1.61
C TRP A 111 -5.91 23.25 -0.45
N ALA A 112 -5.47 24.19 0.40
CA ALA A 112 -4.67 23.90 1.58
C ALA A 112 -5.37 22.93 2.55
N ARG A 113 -6.69 23.06 2.73
CA ARG A 113 -7.48 22.12 3.53
C ARG A 113 -7.38 20.71 2.97
N TRP A 114 -7.62 20.54 1.68
CA TRP A 114 -7.59 19.22 1.03
C TRP A 114 -6.19 18.62 0.99
N LYS A 115 -5.16 19.42 0.69
CA LYS A 115 -3.75 18.99 0.75
C LYS A 115 -3.34 18.47 2.12
N ARG A 116 -3.83 19.09 3.20
CA ARG A 116 -3.50 18.66 4.57
C ARG A 116 -4.26 17.41 5.00
N SER A 117 -5.49 17.22 4.52
CA SER A 117 -6.39 16.20 5.05
C SER A 117 -6.49 14.93 4.19
N TYR A 118 -6.19 14.98 2.89
CA TYR A 118 -6.36 13.80 2.03
C TYR A 118 -5.17 12.82 2.20
N PRO A 119 -5.36 11.59 2.72
CA PRO A 119 -4.29 10.62 2.93
C PRO A 119 -3.92 9.90 1.63
N LEU A 120 -3.27 10.62 0.71
CA LEU A 120 -2.86 10.08 -0.57
C LEU A 120 -1.77 9.00 -0.39
N VAL A 121 -2.02 7.80 -0.91
CA VAL A 121 -0.98 6.79 -1.13
C VAL A 121 -0.33 7.05 -2.49
N SER A 122 0.89 7.60 -2.49
CA SER A 122 1.65 8.02 -3.67
C SER A 122 2.27 6.85 -4.41
N ASP A 123 2.78 5.86 -3.67
CA ASP A 123 3.47 4.68 -4.21
C ASP A 123 3.03 3.41 -3.48
N ILE A 124 2.88 2.32 -4.24
CA ILE A 124 2.54 0.98 -3.75
C ILE A 124 3.40 -0.03 -4.51
N SER A 125 4.28 -0.74 -3.81
CA SER A 125 5.22 -1.67 -4.44
C SER A 125 5.41 -2.94 -3.61
N LEU A 126 5.75 -4.05 -4.27
CA LEU A 126 6.18 -5.27 -3.58
C LEU A 126 7.66 -5.14 -3.23
N LEU A 127 8.06 -5.65 -2.07
CA LEU A 127 9.46 -5.60 -1.64
C LEU A 127 10.15 -6.95 -1.87
N ALA A 128 11.15 -6.93 -2.75
CA ALA A 128 12.07 -8.03 -2.95
C ALA A 128 13.27 -7.85 -2.04
N TYR A 129 13.61 -8.89 -1.29
CA TYR A 129 14.85 -8.93 -0.50
C TYR A 129 15.84 -9.85 -1.20
N ASP A 130 17.13 -9.50 -1.17
CA ASP A 130 18.24 -10.39 -1.57
C ASP A 130 18.38 -11.55 -0.56
N ARG A 131 17.34 -12.38 -0.44
CA ARG A 131 17.43 -13.67 0.23
C ARG A 131 17.86 -14.65 -0.85
N GLY A 132 19.08 -15.20 -0.70
CA GLY A 132 19.61 -16.22 -1.61
C GLY A 132 18.56 -17.31 -1.88
N VAL A 133 18.53 -17.81 -3.13
CA VAL A 133 17.55 -18.75 -3.73
C VAL A 133 16.56 -19.31 -2.71
N ALA A 134 15.48 -18.56 -2.46
CA ALA A 134 14.44 -18.97 -1.53
C ALA A 134 13.76 -20.24 -2.09
N THR A 135 14.08 -21.39 -1.50
CA THR A 135 13.42 -22.65 -1.81
C THR A 135 12.09 -22.71 -1.04
N GLY A 136 11.00 -22.38 -1.73
CA GLY A 136 9.64 -22.53 -1.19
C GLY A 136 8.81 -21.24 -1.17
N ILE A 137 7.55 -21.40 -0.80
CA ILE A 137 6.57 -20.32 -0.73
C ILE A 137 6.84 -19.46 0.52
N PRO A 138 6.95 -18.12 0.38
CA PRO A 138 7.09 -17.25 1.54
C PRO A 138 5.81 -17.26 2.40
N GLY A 139 5.99 -17.26 3.72
CA GLY A 139 4.86 -17.19 4.67
C GLY A 139 4.15 -15.83 4.68
N SER A 140 4.83 -14.78 4.23
CA SER A 140 4.33 -13.41 4.12
C SER A 140 5.08 -12.66 3.02
N VAL A 141 4.48 -11.59 2.52
CA VAL A 141 5.11 -10.64 1.60
C VAL A 141 4.94 -9.23 2.13
N ASP A 142 5.99 -8.45 1.94
CA ASP A 142 6.04 -7.06 2.38
C ASP A 142 5.67 -6.14 1.22
N ILE A 143 4.74 -5.23 1.48
CA ILE A 143 4.29 -4.19 0.56
C ILE A 143 4.80 -2.85 1.09
N GLY A 144 5.55 -2.14 0.25
CA GLY A 144 5.94 -0.77 0.50
C GLY A 144 4.83 0.19 0.10
N LEU A 145 4.49 1.11 1.01
CA LEU A 145 3.47 2.13 0.84
C LEU A 145 4.08 3.48 1.16
N ASP A 146 3.95 4.47 0.29
CA ASP A 146 4.33 5.85 0.60
C ASP A 146 3.07 6.70 0.74
N ILE A 147 2.95 7.39 1.87
CA ILE A 147 1.75 8.15 2.23
C ILE A 147 2.13 9.61 2.43
N LEU A 148 1.42 10.50 1.76
CA LEU A 148 1.72 11.93 1.80
C LEU A 148 1.40 12.58 3.16
N ASN A 149 0.26 12.21 3.76
CA ASN A 149 -0.22 12.78 5.01
C ASN A 149 -0.36 11.70 6.08
N GLU A 150 -0.19 12.08 7.34
CA GLU A 150 -0.42 11.16 8.45
C GLU A 150 -1.87 10.68 8.49
N ALA A 151 -2.04 9.39 8.81
CA ALA A 151 -3.34 8.74 8.83
C ALA A 151 -3.36 7.56 9.81
N PHE A 152 -4.52 7.35 10.42
CA PHE A 152 -4.83 6.05 11.00
C PHE A 152 -5.18 5.09 9.87
N TYR A 153 -4.70 3.85 9.97
CA TYR A 153 -4.94 2.86 8.94
C TYR A 153 -5.60 1.60 9.51
N ARG A 154 -6.38 0.94 8.66
CA ARG A 154 -6.93 -0.39 8.90
C ARG A 154 -6.82 -1.20 7.62
N VAL A 155 -6.16 -2.35 7.69
CA VAL A 155 -6.06 -3.32 6.60
C VAL A 155 -6.99 -4.48 6.89
N SER A 156 -7.81 -4.84 5.91
CA SER A 156 -8.76 -5.94 6.02
C SER A 156 -8.74 -6.83 4.77
N LEU A 157 -9.08 -8.10 4.97
CA LEU A 157 -9.29 -9.10 3.92
C LEU A 157 -10.72 -9.65 4.10
N GLY A 158 -11.63 -9.21 3.23
CA GLY A 158 -13.05 -9.48 3.39
C GLY A 158 -13.57 -8.98 4.75
N PRO A 159 -14.19 -9.83 5.60
CA PRO A 159 -14.69 -9.43 6.91
C PRO A 159 -13.61 -9.36 8.00
N TYR A 160 -12.37 -9.79 7.73
CA TYR A 160 -11.33 -9.93 8.74
C TYR A 160 -10.38 -8.73 8.73
N ILE A 161 -10.16 -8.12 9.90
CA ILE A 161 -9.15 -7.08 10.09
C ILE A 161 -7.81 -7.77 10.34
N LEU A 162 -6.81 -7.46 9.52
CA LEU A 162 -5.47 -8.01 9.62
C LEU A 162 -4.61 -7.16 10.55
N GLU A 163 -4.61 -5.86 10.33
CA GLU A 163 -3.75 -4.91 11.04
C GLU A 163 -4.43 -3.52 11.08
N GLY A 164 -4.09 -2.73 12.08
CA GLY A 164 -4.45 -1.33 12.15
C GLY A 164 -3.54 -0.57 13.10
N GLY A 165 -3.44 0.74 12.89
CA GLY A 165 -2.54 1.58 13.67
C GLY A 165 -2.48 3.00 13.15
N TYR A 166 -1.34 3.64 13.39
CA TYR A 166 -1.06 5.01 12.98
C TYR A 166 0.19 5.05 12.11
N TRP A 167 0.10 5.73 10.97
CA TRP A 167 1.22 6.00 10.09
C TRP A 167 1.47 7.51 10.01
N PRO A 168 2.68 8.00 10.39
CA PRO A 168 3.09 9.35 10.04
C PRO A 168 3.27 9.49 8.52
N ALA A 169 3.43 10.71 8.01
CA ALA A 169 3.77 10.91 6.60
C ALA A 169 5.10 10.21 6.24
N GLY A 170 5.15 9.63 5.03
CA GLY A 170 6.31 8.94 4.47
C GLY A 170 6.08 7.46 4.19
N TYR A 171 7.19 6.72 4.14
CA TYR A 171 7.22 5.34 3.69
C TYR A 171 7.02 4.32 4.82
N HIS A 172 6.10 3.38 4.59
CA HIS A 172 5.71 2.31 5.50
C HIS A 172 5.77 0.95 4.81
N ILE A 173 5.93 -0.09 5.62
CA ILE A 173 5.94 -1.46 5.17
C ILE A 173 4.77 -2.19 5.81
N LEU A 174 3.93 -2.80 4.98
CA LEU A 174 2.82 -3.64 5.39
C LEU A 174 3.15 -5.10 5.08
N THR A 175 3.15 -5.96 6.10
CA THR A 175 3.41 -7.40 5.94
C THR A 175 2.11 -8.16 5.79
N ILE A 176 1.86 -8.73 4.61
CA ILE A 176 0.68 -9.53 4.32
C ILE A 176 1.00 -11.02 4.47
N PRO A 177 0.29 -11.76 5.36
CA PRO A 177 0.45 -13.21 5.45
C PRO A 177 -0.11 -13.89 4.19
N LEU A 178 0.65 -14.84 3.63
CA LEU A 178 0.29 -15.54 2.39
C LEU A 178 -0.18 -16.99 2.59
N ARG A 179 -0.32 -17.42 3.85
CA ARG A 179 -0.72 -18.81 4.18
C ARG A 179 -2.07 -19.13 3.56
N GLY A 180 -2.12 -20.18 2.74
CA GLY A 180 -3.33 -20.63 2.03
C GLY A 180 -3.64 -19.89 0.73
N LEU A 181 -2.92 -18.83 0.38
CA LEU A 181 -3.22 -18.05 -0.84
C LEU A 181 -2.70 -18.70 -2.14
N PHE A 182 -1.80 -19.68 -2.03
CA PHE A 182 -1.16 -20.37 -3.16
C PHE A 182 -1.76 -21.74 -3.50
N GLU A 183 -2.98 -22.03 -3.04
CA GLU A 183 -3.67 -23.29 -3.38
C GLU A 183 -4.12 -23.31 -4.85
N ARG A 184 -4.51 -22.13 -5.37
CA ARG A 184 -4.97 -21.92 -6.74
C ARG A 184 -4.62 -20.52 -7.21
N SER A 185 -4.61 -20.31 -8.53
CA SER A 185 -4.49 -18.97 -9.10
C SER A 185 -5.76 -18.18 -8.83
N GLU A 186 -5.64 -17.09 -8.09
CA GLU A 186 -6.77 -16.27 -7.64
C GLU A 186 -6.32 -14.83 -7.36
N SER A 187 -7.28 -13.91 -7.35
CA SER A 187 -7.06 -12.53 -6.92
C SER A 187 -7.71 -12.29 -5.57
N TYR A 188 -6.90 -11.84 -4.61
CA TYR A 188 -7.33 -11.49 -3.26
C TYR A 188 -7.42 -9.96 -3.15
N GLU A 189 -8.57 -9.46 -2.71
CA GLU A 189 -8.81 -8.03 -2.53
C GLU A 189 -8.63 -7.65 -1.06
N PHE A 190 -7.56 -6.91 -0.79
CA PHE A 190 -7.33 -6.27 0.49
C PHE A 190 -7.92 -4.88 0.47
N VAL A 191 -8.49 -4.45 1.59
CA VAL A 191 -9.06 -3.12 1.75
C VAL A 191 -8.21 -2.36 2.76
N LEU A 192 -7.59 -1.28 2.29
CA LEU A 192 -6.85 -0.32 3.11
C LEU A 192 -7.75 0.89 3.38
N ASP A 193 -8.23 1.03 4.60
CA ASP A 193 -8.96 2.22 5.04
C ASP A 193 -7.98 3.18 5.72
N LEU A 194 -7.90 4.42 5.23
CA LEU A 194 -7.06 5.49 5.76
C LEU A 194 -7.94 6.61 6.31
N LYS A 195 -7.88 6.86 7.62
CA LYS A 195 -8.57 7.97 8.27
C LYS A 195 -7.58 9.09 8.57
N SER A 196 -7.82 10.27 8.01
CA SER A 196 -7.06 11.49 8.31
C SER A 196 -8.04 12.64 8.50
N ALA A 197 -7.89 13.38 9.62
CA ALA A 197 -8.89 14.34 10.08
C ALA A 197 -10.32 13.73 10.03
N ASP A 198 -11.23 14.39 9.32
CA ASP A 198 -12.63 13.99 9.19
C ASP A 198 -12.89 13.11 7.94
N LEU A 199 -11.83 12.69 7.24
CA LEU A 199 -11.91 11.93 6.00
C LEU A 199 -11.51 10.48 6.22
N ILE A 200 -12.27 9.56 5.64
CA ILE A 200 -11.89 8.15 5.52
C ILE A 200 -11.78 7.80 4.04
N VAL A 201 -10.59 7.45 3.57
CA VAL A 201 -10.34 7.00 2.21
C VAL A 201 -10.15 5.48 2.21
N ARG A 202 -11.04 4.77 1.52
CA ARG A 202 -10.96 3.33 1.28
C ARG A 202 -10.26 3.04 -0.02
N LYS A 203 -9.13 2.34 0.02
CA LYS A 203 -8.34 1.94 -1.13
C LYS A 203 -8.28 0.41 -1.26
N PRO A 204 -8.87 -0.17 -2.32
CA PRO A 204 -8.70 -1.59 -2.60
C PRO A 204 -7.30 -1.86 -3.17
N ILE A 205 -6.63 -2.87 -2.64
CA ILE A 205 -5.34 -3.38 -3.10
C ILE A 205 -5.54 -4.83 -3.52
N ARG A 206 -5.46 -5.11 -4.82
CA ARG A 206 -5.63 -6.47 -5.33
C ARG A 206 -4.29 -7.15 -5.45
N LEU A 207 -4.13 -8.27 -4.75
CA LEU A 207 -3.02 -9.18 -4.91
C LEU A 207 -3.43 -10.28 -5.88
N ARG A 208 -2.75 -10.36 -7.02
CA ARG A 208 -2.98 -11.42 -7.99
C ARG A 208 -1.93 -12.51 -7.80
N VAL A 209 -2.39 -13.74 -7.63
CA VAL A 209 -1.56 -14.94 -7.56
C VAL A 209 -1.79 -15.73 -8.84
N ASP A 210 -0.78 -15.81 -9.70
CA ASP A 210 -0.80 -16.70 -10.86
C ASP A 210 0.14 -17.88 -10.61
N ILE A 211 -0.31 -19.10 -10.83
CA ILE A 211 0.46 -20.34 -10.61
C ILE A 211 0.59 -21.02 -11.96
N ALA A 212 1.81 -21.17 -12.44
CA ALA A 212 2.12 -21.91 -13.65
C ALA A 212 2.92 -23.16 -13.28
N ASP A 213 2.48 -24.31 -13.79
CA ASP A 213 3.28 -25.53 -13.71
C ASP A 213 4.47 -25.37 -14.67
N VAL A 214 5.67 -25.47 -14.12
CA VAL A 214 6.88 -25.52 -14.92
C VAL A 214 7.13 -26.99 -15.22
N SER A 215 6.70 -27.43 -16.40
CA SER A 215 7.17 -28.71 -16.95
C SER A 215 8.69 -28.69 -16.90
N ALA A 216 9.29 -29.62 -16.16
CA ALA A 216 10.73 -29.75 -16.13
C ALA A 216 11.23 -29.85 -17.59
N PRO A 217 12.29 -29.13 -18.00
CA PRO A 217 12.94 -29.46 -19.26
C PRO A 217 13.32 -30.93 -19.17
N VAL A 218 12.81 -31.75 -20.10
CA VAL A 218 13.04 -33.19 -20.15
C VAL A 218 14.54 -33.44 -19.97
N PRO A 219 14.99 -34.00 -18.84
CA PRO A 219 16.39 -34.29 -18.66
C PRO A 219 16.69 -35.54 -19.48
N SER A 220 17.22 -35.36 -20.68
CA SER A 220 17.82 -36.45 -21.43
C SER A 220 19.03 -36.99 -20.66
N SER A 221 18.96 -38.29 -20.35
CA SER A 221 20.00 -39.15 -19.77
C SER A 221 20.19 -39.14 -18.24
N ARG A 222 19.39 -40.02 -17.62
CA ARG A 222 19.79 -41.09 -16.69
C ARG A 222 21.27 -41.05 -16.26
N ARG A 223 21.54 -40.63 -15.03
CA ARG A 223 22.66 -41.15 -14.25
C ARG A 223 22.22 -41.37 -12.81
N GLU A 224 22.16 -42.64 -12.45
CA GLU A 224 21.92 -43.13 -11.10
C GLU A 224 22.98 -42.55 -10.16
N ALA A 225 22.54 -41.82 -9.13
CA ALA A 225 23.33 -41.55 -7.95
C ALA A 225 22.43 -41.80 -6.73
N ARG A 226 22.61 -42.98 -6.15
CA ARG A 226 22.13 -43.34 -4.82
C ARG A 226 22.55 -42.26 -3.82
N SER A 227 21.59 -41.70 -3.09
CA SER A 227 21.83 -40.94 -1.87
C SER A 227 20.74 -41.28 -0.87
N THR A 228 21.13 -42.05 0.13
CA THR A 228 20.38 -42.37 1.35
C THR A 228 20.50 -41.20 2.33
N ALA A 229 19.37 -40.62 2.74
CA ALA A 229 19.28 -39.92 4.02
C ALA A 229 17.83 -40.00 4.53
N ALA A 230 17.67 -40.67 5.68
CA ALA A 230 16.41 -40.86 6.37
C ALA A 230 15.93 -39.53 6.99
N GLY A 231 14.79 -39.03 6.51
CA GLY A 231 14.01 -37.97 7.14
C GLY A 231 12.70 -38.56 7.65
N VAL A 232 12.42 -38.36 8.94
CA VAL A 232 11.24 -38.85 9.67
C VAL A 232 9.94 -38.51 8.92
N PRO A 233 9.02 -39.46 8.66
CA PRO A 233 7.77 -39.14 8.00
C PRO A 233 6.84 -38.40 8.98
N LEU A 234 6.57 -37.12 8.70
CA LEU A 234 5.40 -36.43 9.24
C LEU A 234 4.16 -37.21 8.75
N LYS A 235 3.45 -37.86 9.67
CA LYS A 235 2.19 -38.53 9.34
C LYS A 235 1.23 -37.50 8.74
N PRO A 236 0.79 -37.65 7.47
CA PRO A 236 -0.24 -36.79 6.92
C PRO A 236 -1.53 -36.99 7.72
N ILE A 237 -2.17 -35.89 8.11
CA ILE A 237 -3.51 -35.89 8.68
C ILE A 237 -4.44 -36.38 7.57
N GLN A 238 -4.93 -37.60 7.70
CA GLN A 238 -5.88 -38.18 6.76
C GLN A 238 -7.27 -37.63 7.09
N GLU A 239 -7.74 -36.67 6.31
CA GLU A 239 -9.16 -36.34 6.24
C GLU A 239 -9.82 -37.28 5.23
N GLY A 240 -10.67 -38.19 5.72
CA GLY A 240 -11.47 -39.07 4.87
C GLY A 240 -12.82 -38.44 4.57
N GLU A 241 -13.11 -38.26 3.27
CA GLU A 241 -14.45 -37.94 2.77
C GLU A 241 -15.04 -39.20 2.13
N LEU A 242 -16.21 -39.63 2.60
CA LEU A 242 -16.95 -40.74 2.00
C LEU A 242 -18.16 -40.17 1.25
N SER A 243 -18.14 -40.31 -0.07
CA SER A 243 -19.17 -39.79 -0.97
C SER A 243 -19.78 -40.95 -1.75
N LEU A 244 -21.06 -41.25 -1.49
CA LEU A 244 -21.80 -42.32 -2.16
C LEU A 244 -22.67 -41.73 -3.27
N TYR A 245 -22.49 -42.23 -4.48
CA TYR A 245 -23.24 -41.84 -5.66
C TYR A 245 -24.07 -43.02 -6.17
N ILE A 246 -25.33 -42.76 -6.51
CA ILE A 246 -26.20 -43.70 -7.24
C ILE A 246 -26.74 -42.94 -8.45
N ASP A 247 -26.58 -43.52 -9.64
CA ASP A 247 -26.97 -42.91 -10.93
C ASP A 247 -26.45 -41.47 -11.13
N GLY A 248 -25.18 -41.23 -10.75
CA GLY A 248 -24.52 -39.93 -10.89
C GLY A 248 -25.04 -38.85 -9.95
N LYS A 249 -25.95 -39.18 -9.02
CA LYS A 249 -26.44 -38.26 -7.98
C LYS A 249 -25.83 -38.62 -6.63
N LEU A 250 -25.24 -37.63 -5.97
CA LEU A 250 -24.67 -37.78 -4.63
C LEU A 250 -25.82 -38.03 -3.63
N VAL A 251 -25.84 -39.22 -3.04
CA VAL A 251 -26.89 -39.63 -2.10
C VAL A 251 -26.43 -39.44 -0.66
N LEU A 252 -25.13 -39.57 -0.39
CA LEU A 252 -24.57 -39.41 0.95
C LEU A 252 -23.17 -38.81 0.88
N ARG A 253 -22.90 -37.79 1.71
CA ARG A 253 -21.56 -37.23 1.93
C ARG A 253 -21.31 -37.17 3.43
N SER A 254 -20.34 -37.95 3.90
CA SER A 254 -19.92 -37.95 5.31
C SER A 254 -18.45 -37.55 5.41
N ARG A 255 -18.18 -36.52 6.21
CA ARG A 255 -16.83 -35.99 6.46
C ARG A 255 -16.48 -36.20 7.92
N LYS A 256 -15.40 -36.92 8.21
CA LYS A 256 -14.87 -37.04 9.58
C LYS A 256 -13.64 -36.13 9.71
N ILE A 257 -13.83 -35.01 10.42
CA ILE A 257 -12.74 -34.06 10.74
C ILE A 257 -12.02 -34.60 11.97
N ALA A 258 -10.72 -34.87 11.88
CA ALA A 258 -9.90 -35.16 13.06
C ALA A 258 -9.85 -33.90 13.96
N ALA A 259 -9.99 -34.08 15.27
CA ALA A 259 -10.02 -32.97 16.22
C ALA A 259 -8.79 -32.07 16.06
N LYS A 260 -9.08 -30.76 15.90
CA LYS A 260 -8.14 -29.63 15.83
C LYS A 260 -6.97 -29.84 16.80
N PRO A 261 -5.69 -29.82 16.36
CA PRO A 261 -4.60 -29.73 17.33
C PRO A 261 -4.75 -28.43 18.14
N ALA A 262 -4.46 -28.53 19.43
CA ALA A 262 -4.76 -27.53 20.45
C ALA A 262 -4.28 -26.11 20.07
N SER A 263 -5.04 -25.11 20.52
CA SER A 263 -4.68 -23.69 20.47
C SER A 263 -3.25 -23.49 20.95
N PHE A 264 -2.40 -22.99 20.05
CA PHE A 264 -1.03 -22.61 20.36
C PHE A 264 -1.06 -21.37 21.26
N ALA A 265 -0.84 -21.58 22.57
CA ALA A 265 -0.59 -20.52 23.52
C ALA A 265 0.88 -20.15 23.44
N PHE A 266 1.16 -18.87 23.14
CA PHE A 266 2.48 -18.29 23.33
C PHE A 266 2.74 -18.25 24.84
N PRO A 267 3.74 -18.96 25.40
CA PRO A 267 4.17 -18.62 26.74
C PRO A 267 4.84 -17.25 26.61
N LEU A 268 4.11 -16.20 26.98
CA LEU A 268 4.76 -14.97 27.42
C LEU A 268 5.65 -15.41 28.59
N GLY A 269 6.93 -15.63 28.29
CA GLY A 269 7.96 -15.73 29.30
C GLY A 269 7.95 -14.41 30.04
N GLY A 270 7.18 -14.36 31.13
CA GLY A 270 7.24 -13.25 32.07
C GLY A 270 8.71 -13.07 32.48
N PRO A 271 9.14 -11.83 32.75
CA PRO A 271 10.53 -11.58 33.10
C PRO A 271 10.89 -12.42 34.32
N LEU A 272 11.83 -13.36 34.14
CA LEU A 272 12.46 -14.06 35.24
C LEU A 272 13.22 -13.02 36.06
N MET A 273 12.64 -12.58 37.18
CA MET A 273 13.35 -11.78 38.16
C MET A 273 14.54 -12.59 38.70
N PRO A 274 15.75 -12.01 38.76
CA PRO A 274 16.90 -12.71 39.32
C PRO A 274 16.69 -12.94 40.82
N GLY A 275 16.68 -14.21 41.26
CA GLY A 275 16.73 -14.56 42.69
C GLY A 275 15.81 -15.68 43.19
N GLN A 276 14.89 -16.22 42.40
CA GLN A 276 14.01 -17.31 42.87
C GLN A 276 14.58 -18.71 42.60
N LYS A 277 15.41 -19.19 43.52
CA LYS A 277 15.53 -20.63 43.82
C LYS A 277 15.22 -20.82 45.31
N PRO A 278 14.35 -21.77 45.73
CA PRO A 278 13.80 -21.81 47.10
C PRO A 278 14.78 -22.19 48.22
N TYR A 279 16.06 -22.37 47.93
CA TYR A 279 17.06 -22.88 48.89
C TYR A 279 18.41 -22.15 48.86
N MET A 280 18.48 -20.93 48.31
CA MET A 280 19.69 -20.11 48.43
C MET A 280 19.51 -19.02 49.50
N PRO A 281 20.49 -18.83 50.39
CA PRO A 281 20.50 -17.68 51.28
C PRO A 281 20.58 -16.38 50.47
N PRO A 282 19.93 -15.30 50.94
CA PRO A 282 19.82 -14.06 50.19
C PRO A 282 21.20 -13.47 49.86
N PRO A 283 21.41 -12.95 48.64
CA PRO A 283 22.66 -12.28 48.28
C PRO A 283 22.88 -11.07 49.18
N LYS A 284 24.11 -10.91 49.68
CA LYS A 284 24.49 -9.88 50.67
C LYS A 284 24.46 -8.43 50.15
N ASP A 285 24.14 -8.21 48.88
CA ASP A 285 23.95 -6.88 48.32
C ASP A 285 22.46 -6.66 48.01
N ASN A 286 21.77 -6.08 48.98
CA ASN A 286 20.37 -5.72 48.90
C ASN A 286 20.29 -4.30 48.28
N PRO A 287 19.87 -4.11 47.01
CA PRO A 287 19.83 -2.78 46.39
C PRO A 287 18.77 -1.84 46.99
N MET A 288 17.94 -2.33 47.93
CA MET A 288 16.98 -1.52 48.68
C MET A 288 17.52 -0.97 50.02
N ALA A 289 18.79 -1.22 50.35
CA ALA A 289 19.39 -0.73 51.60
C ALA A 289 20.36 0.47 51.42
N HIS A 290 20.48 1.02 50.21
CA HIS A 290 21.35 2.16 49.94
C HIS A 290 20.53 3.36 49.47
N GLY A 291 20.28 4.30 50.39
CA GLY A 291 19.92 5.67 50.01
C GLY A 291 21.09 6.23 49.21
N VAL A 292 20.89 6.44 47.92
CA VAL A 292 21.91 7.00 47.04
C VAL A 292 21.84 8.51 47.15
N ASP A 293 22.96 9.13 47.50
CA ASP A 293 23.09 10.58 47.54
C ASP A 293 22.85 11.15 46.12
N VAL A 294 22.09 12.25 46.01
CA VAL A 294 21.57 12.77 44.72
C VAL A 294 22.70 13.05 43.72
N ILE A 295 23.88 13.41 44.22
CA ILE A 295 25.08 13.69 43.42
C ILE A 295 25.64 12.40 42.79
N SER A 296 25.63 11.28 43.51
CA SER A 296 26.07 10.00 42.97
C SER A 296 25.03 9.37 42.03
N ALA A 297 23.74 9.66 42.23
CA ALA A 297 22.68 9.33 41.28
C ALA A 297 22.86 10.07 39.94
N LEU A 298 23.23 11.36 39.96
CA LEU A 298 23.57 12.14 38.77
C LEU A 298 24.81 11.60 38.05
N ALA A 299 25.84 11.22 38.80
CA ALA A 299 27.05 10.64 38.22
C ALA A 299 26.79 9.27 37.57
N LEU A 300 25.93 8.43 38.19
CA LEU A 300 25.49 7.16 37.63
C LEU A 300 24.60 7.36 36.40
N ALA A 301 23.71 8.34 36.41
CA ALA A 301 22.90 8.70 35.24
C ALA A 301 23.76 9.20 34.08
N TYR A 302 24.76 10.04 34.37
CA TYR A 302 25.72 10.52 33.36
C TYR A 302 26.56 9.37 32.80
N LYS A 303 27.02 8.45 33.65
CA LYS A 303 27.76 7.26 33.22
C LYS A 303 26.88 6.30 32.41
N ALA A 304 25.62 6.12 32.79
CA ALA A 304 24.65 5.32 32.04
C ALA A 304 24.35 5.96 30.67
N LEU A 305 24.16 7.28 30.60
CA LEU A 305 24.00 8.01 29.34
C LEU A 305 25.25 7.89 28.45
N LYS A 306 26.44 8.02 29.03
CA LYS A 306 27.71 7.87 28.32
C LYS A 306 27.88 6.44 27.79
N ASP A 307 27.57 5.43 28.61
CA ASP A 307 27.65 4.02 28.21
C ASP A 307 26.58 3.66 27.16
N LEU A 308 25.40 4.29 27.19
CA LEU A 308 24.36 4.12 26.15
C LEU A 308 24.77 4.74 24.82
N VAL A 309 25.50 5.87 24.85
CA VAL A 309 26.04 6.54 23.66
C VAL A 309 27.23 5.77 23.08
N ILE A 310 28.05 5.16 23.93
CA ILE A 310 29.22 4.35 23.52
C ILE A 310 28.78 2.98 22.99
N LYS A 311 27.70 2.40 23.51
CA LYS A 311 27.10 1.15 23.03
C LYS A 311 25.95 1.38 22.05
N ARG A 312 26.07 2.35 21.14
CA ARG A 312 25.22 2.33 19.96
C ARG A 312 25.54 1.04 19.20
N PRO A 313 24.60 0.09 19.04
CA PRO A 313 24.83 -1.01 18.12
C PRO A 313 25.22 -0.41 16.76
N PRO A 314 26.11 -1.07 15.99
CA PRO A 314 26.42 -0.60 14.65
C PRO A 314 25.08 -0.34 13.94
N PRO A 315 24.96 0.76 13.18
CA PRO A 315 23.73 1.03 12.45
C PRO A 315 23.40 -0.23 11.67
N VAL A 316 22.28 -0.87 12.02
CA VAL A 316 21.80 -2.05 11.30
C VAL A 316 21.66 -1.56 9.88
N SER A 317 22.53 -2.04 8.98
CA SER A 317 22.44 -1.71 7.57
C SER A 317 20.99 -1.91 7.17
N PRO A 318 20.32 -0.88 6.62
CA PRO A 318 18.92 -1.03 6.25
C PRO A 318 18.82 -2.27 5.37
N PRO A 319 17.85 -3.18 5.62
CA PRO A 319 17.71 -4.36 4.80
C PRO A 319 17.66 -3.91 3.34
N SER A 320 18.56 -4.43 2.51
CA SER A 320 18.59 -4.08 1.09
C SER A 320 17.36 -4.71 0.44
N TYR A 321 16.33 -3.89 0.25
CA TYR A 321 15.14 -4.26 -0.49
C TYR A 321 15.09 -3.50 -1.82
N GLN A 322 14.53 -4.15 -2.83
CA GLN A 322 14.22 -3.56 -4.12
C GLN A 322 12.71 -3.49 -4.28
N LYS A 323 12.20 -2.33 -4.73
CA LYS A 323 10.80 -2.17 -5.11
C LYS A 323 10.57 -2.87 -6.44
N VAL A 324 9.67 -3.85 -6.47
CA VAL A 324 9.34 -4.62 -7.67
C VAL A 324 7.84 -4.59 -7.94
N SER A 325 7.46 -4.69 -9.21
CA SER A 325 6.07 -4.79 -9.65
C SER A 325 5.50 -6.20 -9.51
N SER A 326 6.37 -7.21 -9.57
CA SER A 326 6.01 -8.61 -9.40
C SER A 326 7.08 -9.39 -8.64
N LEU A 327 6.65 -10.28 -7.75
CA LEU A 327 7.52 -11.27 -7.10
C LEU A 327 7.23 -12.65 -7.68
N SER A 328 8.27 -13.43 -7.95
CA SER A 328 8.11 -14.80 -8.45
C SER A 328 8.80 -15.81 -7.54
N PHE A 329 8.12 -16.91 -7.24
CA PHE A 329 8.58 -17.95 -6.34
C PHE A 329 8.44 -19.30 -7.03
N ALA A 330 9.47 -20.13 -6.95
CA ALA A 330 9.41 -21.51 -7.41
C ALA A 330 9.25 -22.44 -6.20
N TYR A 331 8.30 -23.37 -6.27
CA TYR A 331 8.06 -24.33 -5.19
C TYR A 331 7.58 -25.68 -5.74
N PRO A 332 7.87 -26.80 -5.06
CA PRO A 332 7.34 -28.10 -5.45
C PRO A 332 5.86 -28.20 -5.06
N ARG A 333 5.01 -28.62 -5.99
CA ARG A 333 3.59 -28.91 -5.80
C ARG A 333 3.29 -30.35 -6.17
N THR A 334 2.44 -31.02 -5.41
CA THR A 334 1.92 -32.34 -5.78
C THR A 334 0.66 -32.17 -6.64
N THR A 335 0.65 -32.73 -7.84
CA THR A 335 -0.52 -32.73 -8.73
C THR A 335 -1.59 -33.71 -8.23
N ALA A 336 -2.81 -33.64 -8.79
CA ALA A 336 -3.89 -34.57 -8.46
C ALA A 336 -3.53 -36.05 -8.76
N GLU A 337 -2.53 -36.28 -9.60
CA GLU A 337 -2.01 -37.60 -9.97
C GLU A 337 -0.89 -38.10 -9.02
N GLY A 338 -0.55 -37.31 -7.99
CA GLY A 338 0.48 -37.67 -7.00
C GLY A 338 1.91 -37.35 -7.41
N GLU A 339 2.13 -36.75 -8.59
CA GLU A 339 3.46 -36.36 -9.07
C GLU A 339 3.89 -35.02 -8.47
N THR A 340 5.17 -34.92 -8.08
CA THR A 340 5.74 -33.66 -7.58
C THR A 340 6.29 -32.84 -8.74
N VAL A 341 5.61 -31.77 -9.10
CA VAL A 341 5.97 -30.86 -10.21
C VAL A 341 6.48 -29.53 -9.63
N SER A 342 7.43 -28.90 -10.30
CA SER A 342 7.87 -27.55 -9.95
C SER A 342 6.83 -26.53 -10.43
N ALA A 343 6.23 -25.78 -9.52
CA ALA A 343 5.30 -24.70 -9.83
C ALA A 343 5.98 -23.35 -9.62
N ARG A 344 5.67 -22.38 -10.48
CA ARG A 344 6.06 -20.98 -10.31
C ARG A 344 4.83 -20.16 -9.96
N ALA A 345 4.84 -19.51 -8.80
CA ALA A 345 3.84 -18.52 -8.44
C ALA A 345 4.37 -17.10 -8.69
N SER A 346 3.57 -16.24 -9.31
CA SER A 346 3.83 -14.81 -9.40
C SER A 346 2.80 -14.02 -8.63
N LEU A 347 3.28 -13.04 -7.85
CA LEU A 347 2.48 -12.05 -7.16
C LEU A 347 2.59 -10.71 -7.89
N SER A 348 1.47 -10.05 -8.12
CA SER A 348 1.44 -8.66 -8.60
C SER A 348 0.38 -7.85 -7.87
N LEU A 349 0.61 -6.54 -7.78
CA LEU A 349 -0.33 -5.60 -7.17
C LEU A 349 -1.08 -4.83 -8.25
N SER A 350 -2.39 -4.71 -8.09
CA SER A 350 -3.25 -3.86 -8.90
C SER A 350 -4.01 -2.91 -7.98
N PRO A 351 -3.48 -1.71 -7.72
CA PRO A 351 -4.16 -0.74 -6.87
C PRO A 351 -5.39 -0.19 -7.58
N ALA A 352 -6.48 -0.09 -6.84
CA ALA A 352 -7.71 0.56 -7.32
C ALA A 352 -7.83 1.98 -6.77
N ARG A 353 -8.75 2.75 -7.36
CA ARG A 353 -9.09 4.11 -6.93
C ARG A 353 -9.53 4.12 -5.46
N GLY A 354 -9.04 5.11 -4.71
CA GLY A 354 -9.54 5.43 -3.37
C GLY A 354 -10.94 6.03 -3.41
N ILE A 355 -11.81 5.59 -2.52
CA ILE A 355 -13.19 6.10 -2.36
C ILE A 355 -13.30 6.75 -0.98
N ILE A 356 -13.78 7.99 -0.93
CA ILE A 356 -14.07 8.64 0.34
C ILE A 356 -15.35 8.01 0.93
N LEU A 357 -15.24 7.42 2.12
CA LEU A 357 -16.38 6.88 2.85
C LEU A 357 -17.07 7.97 3.66
N ARG A 358 -18.39 7.86 3.73
CA ARG A 358 -19.25 8.69 4.59
C ARG A 358 -19.32 8.03 5.97
N GLU A 359 -19.14 8.81 7.02
CA GLU A 359 -19.54 8.40 8.38
C GLU A 359 -21.04 8.57 8.60
#